data_AF-A0A1U7UWZ7-F1
#
_entry.id   AF-A0A1U7UWZ7-F1
#
_cell.length_a   1.000
_cell.length_b   1.000
_cell.length_c   1.000
_cell.angle_alpha   90.00
_cell.angle_beta   90.00
_cell.angle_gamma   90.00
#
_symmetry.space_group_name_H-M   'P 1'
#
loop_
_entity.id
_entity.type
_entity.pdbx_description
1 polymer ?
#
loop_
_entity_poly.entity_id
_entity_poly.type
_entity_poly.pdbx_seq_one_letter_code
_entity_poly.pdbx_strand_id
1 'polypeptide(L)'
;MENRPKNIPVSHFKDLLDYWNSDAAKKTSETNIENRKKLKHPHTAGKTSFARIIEEKKKEMVDTSDTLSSKDIFVATRKRKPGRVYKSSYENTISKIAEMERIQSTQESGDGSDSVDTFASVMGPKHPGRARLYGRGVSKTVLKKKKKGDFGSFVNVTDERMEQKMEEMEERMQTKLLEKLNGQKEKLLEELNAQKDAMEQDITMNVVKRLQRLNPDSRHDPDMLIFSARAHDEAASAQQDAIQPINRPSAGSGVDEEMEDGGSDEDLDLT
;
A
#
# COMPACT_ATOMS: atom_id res chain seq x y z
N MET A 1 -35.02 12.24 -13.31
CA MET A 1 -34.58 11.27 -12.29
C MET A 1 -34.46 9.84 -12.82
N GLU A 2 -34.93 9.56 -14.05
CA GLU A 2 -35.02 8.21 -14.63
C GLU A 2 -33.67 7.47 -14.72
N ASN A 3 -32.56 8.18 -14.96
CA ASN A 3 -31.22 7.59 -15.10
C ASN A 3 -30.38 7.58 -13.81
N ARG A 4 -31.00 7.75 -12.64
CA ARG A 4 -30.27 7.70 -11.37
C ARG A 4 -29.86 6.25 -11.05
N PRO A 5 -28.57 5.98 -10.76
CA PRO A 5 -28.16 4.67 -10.25
C PRO A 5 -28.88 4.29 -8.95
N LYS A 6 -29.31 3.03 -8.81
CA LYS A 6 -30.08 2.55 -7.65
C LYS A 6 -29.38 2.80 -6.30
N ASN A 7 -28.05 2.80 -6.30
CA ASN A 7 -27.22 2.89 -5.10
C ASN A 7 -26.97 4.33 -4.61
N ILE A 8 -27.41 5.36 -5.36
CA ILE A 8 -27.14 6.76 -5.01
C ILE A 8 -28.45 7.41 -4.55
N PRO A 9 -28.56 7.96 -3.33
CA PRO A 9 -29.78 8.64 -2.87
C PRO A 9 -30.26 9.77 -3.80
N VAL A 10 -31.57 10.02 -3.78
CA VAL A 10 -32.22 10.99 -4.69
C VAL A 10 -31.67 12.41 -4.50
N SER A 11 -31.46 12.83 -3.25
CA SER A 11 -30.91 14.14 -2.91
C SER A 11 -29.53 14.37 -3.53
N HIS A 12 -28.58 13.47 -3.28
CA HIS A 12 -27.22 13.58 -3.82
C HIS A 12 -27.19 13.62 -5.35
N PHE A 13 -28.08 12.89 -6.02
CA PHE A 13 -28.15 12.93 -7.48
C PHE A 13 -28.68 14.27 -7.99
N LYS A 14 -29.63 14.90 -7.28
CA LYS A 14 -30.09 16.26 -7.61
C LYS A 14 -28.98 17.29 -7.40
N ASP A 15 -28.32 17.27 -6.24
CA ASP A 15 -27.21 18.17 -5.93
C ASP A 15 -26.09 18.08 -6.98
N LEU A 16 -25.81 16.85 -7.44
CA LEU A 16 -24.86 16.62 -8.53
C LEU A 16 -25.35 17.30 -9.81
N LEU A 17 -26.59 17.06 -10.25
CA LEU A 17 -27.11 17.70 -11.45
C LEU A 17 -27.07 19.23 -11.37
N ASP A 18 -27.41 19.80 -10.22
CA ASP A 18 -27.35 21.25 -10.00
C ASP A 18 -25.91 21.77 -10.07
N TYR A 19 -24.95 21.06 -9.47
CA TYR A 19 -23.53 21.38 -9.59
C TYR A 19 -23.04 21.35 -11.05
N TRP A 20 -23.33 20.29 -11.80
CA TRP A 20 -22.89 20.16 -13.20
C TRP A 20 -23.60 21.16 -14.13
N ASN A 21 -24.82 21.59 -13.78
CA ASN A 21 -25.55 22.62 -14.51
C ASN A 21 -25.10 24.04 -14.19
N SER A 22 -24.36 24.25 -13.09
CA SER A 22 -23.81 25.55 -12.74
C SER A 22 -22.84 26.08 -13.80
N ASP A 23 -22.83 27.40 -13.99
CA ASP A 23 -21.98 28.06 -14.99
C ASP A 23 -20.49 27.89 -14.67
N ALA A 24 -20.13 27.85 -13.38
CA ALA A 24 -18.76 27.62 -12.94
C ALA A 24 -18.25 26.23 -13.37
N ALA A 25 -19.06 25.18 -13.20
CA ALA A 25 -18.71 23.82 -13.62
C ALA A 25 -18.61 23.71 -15.14
N LYS A 26 -19.54 24.31 -15.89
CA LYS A 26 -19.52 24.34 -17.36
C LYS A 26 -18.26 25.04 -17.89
N LYS A 27 -17.95 26.24 -17.40
CA LYS A 27 -16.74 26.99 -17.78
C LYS A 27 -15.46 26.21 -17.49
N THR A 28 -15.40 25.56 -16.33
CA THR A 28 -14.27 24.69 -15.95
C THR A 28 -14.16 23.48 -16.88
N SER A 29 -15.29 22.87 -17.25
CA SER A 29 -15.34 21.74 -18.17
C SER A 29 -14.84 22.13 -19.58
N GLU A 30 -15.33 23.23 -20.14
CA GLU A 30 -14.88 23.76 -21.44
C GLU A 30 -13.38 24.04 -21.46
N THR A 31 -12.89 24.74 -20.43
CA THR A 31 -11.46 25.02 -20.25
C THR A 31 -10.65 23.72 -20.17
N ASN A 32 -11.14 22.72 -19.44
CA ASN A 32 -10.49 21.42 -19.33
C ASN A 32 -10.48 20.64 -20.64
N ILE A 33 -11.54 20.73 -21.45
CA ILE A 33 -11.61 20.13 -22.79
C ILE A 33 -10.54 20.76 -23.69
N GLU A 34 -10.44 22.08 -23.72
CA GLU A 34 -9.41 22.80 -24.48
C GLU A 34 -7.99 22.44 -24.01
N ASN A 35 -7.77 22.41 -22.70
CA ASN A 35 -6.48 22.03 -22.13
C ASN A 35 -6.12 20.57 -22.46
N ARG A 36 -7.10 19.66 -22.48
CA ARG A 36 -6.89 18.28 -22.91
C ARG A 36 -6.53 18.19 -24.39
N LYS A 37 -7.13 19.02 -25.26
CA LYS A 37 -6.77 19.09 -26.70
C LYS A 37 -5.33 19.57 -26.94
N LYS A 38 -4.74 20.32 -26.01
CA LYS A 38 -3.34 20.77 -26.05
C LYS A 38 -2.34 19.66 -25.68
N LEU A 39 -2.77 18.56 -25.07
CA LEU A 39 -1.91 17.42 -24.74
C LEU A 39 -1.68 16.52 -25.97
N LYS A 40 -0.65 16.83 -26.76
CA LYS A 40 -0.38 16.14 -28.04
C LYS A 40 0.31 14.78 -27.92
N HIS A 41 1.15 14.61 -26.90
CA HIS A 41 2.00 13.43 -26.70
C HIS A 41 1.83 12.89 -25.26
N PRO A 42 0.68 12.25 -24.96
CA PRO A 42 0.43 11.61 -23.68
C PRO A 42 1.38 10.41 -23.49
N HIS A 43 1.81 10.17 -22.24
CA HIS A 43 2.58 8.99 -21.90
C HIS A 43 1.69 7.76 -21.79
N THR A 44 2.27 6.57 -21.94
CA THR A 44 1.58 5.27 -21.94
C THR A 44 2.08 4.33 -20.83
N ALA A 45 2.85 4.87 -19.89
CA ALA A 45 3.40 4.15 -18.72
C ALA A 45 2.34 3.54 -17.79
N GLY A 46 1.08 4.01 -17.85
CA GLY A 46 0.00 3.47 -17.02
C GLY A 46 0.27 3.68 -15.52
N LYS A 47 0.27 2.57 -14.75
CA LYS A 47 0.55 2.58 -13.30
C LYS A 47 2.04 2.67 -12.98
N THR A 48 2.93 2.43 -13.95
CA THR A 48 4.37 2.46 -13.74
C THR A 48 4.85 3.90 -13.64
N SER A 49 5.57 4.24 -12.56
CA SER A 49 6.14 5.57 -12.38
C SER A 49 7.29 5.83 -13.36
N PHE A 50 7.54 7.10 -13.68
CA PHE A 50 8.68 7.46 -14.54
C PHE A 50 10.02 7.13 -13.87
N ALA A 51 10.11 7.22 -12.54
CA ALA A 51 11.30 6.82 -11.79
C ALA A 51 11.66 5.35 -12.03
N ARG A 52 10.67 4.44 -11.94
CA ARG A 52 10.88 3.02 -12.22
C ARG A 52 11.32 2.76 -13.65
N ILE A 53 10.68 3.42 -14.62
CA ILE A 53 11.07 3.29 -16.05
C ILE A 53 12.51 3.78 -16.26
N ILE A 54 12.90 4.89 -15.60
CA ILE A 54 14.25 5.43 -15.69
C ILE A 54 15.27 4.44 -15.09
N GLU A 55 14.97 3.83 -13.94
CA GLU A 55 15.87 2.85 -13.31
C GLU A 55 16.00 1.57 -14.15
N GLU A 56 14.91 1.03 -14.66
CA GLU A 56 14.91 -0.12 -15.56
C GLU A 56 15.74 0.17 -16.81
N LYS A 57 15.51 1.32 -17.45
CA LYS A 57 16.28 1.77 -18.61
C LYS A 57 17.76 1.97 -18.30
N LYS A 58 18.10 2.46 -17.12
CA LYS A 58 19.50 2.56 -16.68
C LYS A 58 20.13 1.18 -16.54
N LYS A 59 19.43 0.20 -15.96
CA LYS A 59 19.96 -1.17 -15.83
C LYS A 59 20.23 -1.80 -17.20
N GLU A 60 19.32 -1.62 -18.16
CA GLU A 60 19.53 -2.06 -19.56
C GLU A 60 20.74 -1.38 -20.22
N MET A 61 21.02 -0.12 -19.88
CA MET A 61 22.13 0.66 -20.45
C MET A 61 23.47 0.50 -19.73
N VAL A 62 23.48 0.02 -18.48
CA VAL A 62 24.74 -0.31 -17.76
C VAL A 62 25.56 -1.33 -18.55
N ASP A 63 24.89 -2.25 -19.26
CA ASP A 63 25.56 -3.24 -20.11
C ASP A 63 26.17 -2.64 -21.39
N THR A 64 25.81 -1.41 -21.76
CA THR A 64 26.26 -0.70 -22.97
C THR A 64 27.08 0.57 -22.69
N SER A 65 27.34 0.89 -21.41
CA SER A 65 28.08 2.10 -20.97
C SER A 65 27.50 3.45 -21.44
N ASP A 66 26.28 3.47 -22.00
CA ASP A 66 25.64 4.68 -22.49
C ASP A 66 24.92 5.47 -21.39
N THR A 67 25.04 6.80 -21.46
CA THR A 67 24.32 7.69 -20.54
C THR A 67 22.87 7.85 -21.01
N LEU A 68 21.92 7.47 -20.14
CA LEU A 68 20.49 7.58 -20.42
C LEU A 68 20.09 9.03 -20.79
N SER A 69 19.66 9.23 -22.04
CA SER A 69 19.29 10.53 -22.58
C SER A 69 17.82 10.88 -22.30
N SER A 70 17.50 12.18 -22.31
CA SER A 70 16.11 12.68 -22.28
C SER A 70 15.26 12.07 -23.41
N LYS A 71 15.85 11.86 -24.59
CA LYS A 71 15.19 11.19 -25.73
C LYS A 71 14.75 9.78 -25.35
N ASP A 72 15.62 9.00 -24.72
CA ASP A 72 15.34 7.61 -24.35
C ASP A 72 14.22 7.52 -23.32
N ILE A 73 14.24 8.42 -22.33
CA ILE A 73 13.15 8.51 -21.34
C ILE A 73 11.83 8.87 -22.03
N PHE A 74 11.85 9.80 -23.00
CA PHE A 74 10.66 10.14 -23.76
C PHE A 74 10.13 8.94 -24.55
N VAL A 75 10.98 8.24 -25.29
CA VAL A 75 10.60 7.05 -26.06
C VAL A 75 10.04 5.96 -25.14
N ALA A 76 10.76 5.63 -24.06
CA ALA A 76 10.37 4.58 -23.12
C ALA A 76 9.00 4.85 -22.46
N THR A 77 8.76 6.09 -22.03
CA THR A 77 7.49 6.47 -21.36
C THR A 77 6.29 6.57 -22.33
N ARG A 78 6.52 6.65 -23.65
CA ARG A 78 5.48 6.68 -24.69
C ARG A 78 5.37 5.37 -25.48
N LYS A 79 6.17 4.37 -25.17
CA LYS A 79 6.13 3.06 -25.82
C LYS A 79 4.74 2.44 -25.65
N ARG A 80 4.10 2.10 -26.77
CA ARG A 80 2.80 1.42 -26.78
C ARG A 80 3.01 -0.09 -26.72
N LYS A 81 2.23 -0.76 -25.87
CA LYS A 81 2.20 -2.22 -25.82
C LYS A 81 1.58 -2.80 -27.11
N PRO A 82 2.20 -3.83 -27.72
CA PRO A 82 1.60 -4.53 -28.86
C PRO A 82 0.27 -5.16 -28.44
N GLY A 83 -0.68 -5.25 -29.38
CA GLY A 83 -2.01 -5.82 -29.13
C GLY A 83 -2.97 -4.96 -28.29
N ARG A 84 -2.55 -3.80 -27.77
CA ARG A 84 -3.44 -2.86 -27.06
C ARG A 84 -3.96 -1.79 -28.02
N VAL A 85 -5.28 -1.60 -28.04
CA VAL A 85 -5.92 -0.49 -28.78
C VAL A 85 -5.85 0.79 -27.96
N TYR A 86 -5.46 1.90 -28.58
CA TYR A 86 -5.37 3.23 -27.96
C TYR A 86 -6.33 4.19 -28.66
N LYS A 87 -7.03 5.01 -27.88
CA LYS A 87 -7.96 6.02 -28.40
C LYS A 87 -7.27 7.18 -29.14
N SER A 88 -6.07 7.56 -28.70
CA SER A 88 -5.31 8.64 -29.34
C SER A 88 -4.42 8.10 -30.46
N SER A 89 -4.24 8.91 -31.51
CA SER A 89 -3.25 8.64 -32.55
C SER A 89 -1.83 8.63 -31.98
N TYR A 90 -0.95 7.80 -32.56
CA TYR A 90 0.48 7.77 -32.21
C TYR A 90 1.32 8.68 -33.12
N GLU A 91 0.76 9.17 -34.23
CA GLU A 91 1.49 9.87 -35.30
C GLU A 91 2.30 11.06 -34.78
N ASN A 92 1.70 11.93 -33.97
CA ASN A 92 2.39 13.10 -33.42
C ASN A 92 3.64 12.71 -32.60
N THR A 93 3.55 11.62 -31.83
CA THR A 93 4.67 11.12 -31.06
C THR A 93 5.75 10.52 -31.97
N ILE A 94 5.36 9.75 -32.99
CA ILE A 94 6.30 9.20 -33.98
C ILE A 94 7.04 10.34 -34.68
N SER A 95 6.33 11.35 -35.19
CA SER A 95 6.94 12.50 -35.87
C SER A 95 7.96 13.21 -34.99
N LYS A 96 7.66 13.37 -33.69
CA LYS A 96 8.57 14.00 -32.74
C LYS A 96 9.78 13.13 -32.40
N ILE A 97 9.63 11.80 -32.32
CA ILE A 97 10.75 10.88 -32.15
C ILE A 97 11.67 10.93 -33.38
N ALA A 98 11.10 10.91 -34.59
CA ALA A 98 11.86 11.00 -35.83
C ALA A 98 12.59 12.36 -35.98
N GLU A 99 12.02 13.45 -35.47
CA GLU A 99 12.68 14.75 -35.41
C GLU A 99 13.88 14.72 -34.44
N MET A 100 13.74 14.10 -33.27
CA MET A 100 14.85 13.91 -32.32
C MET A 100 15.96 13.03 -32.89
N GLU A 101 15.61 11.97 -33.64
CA GLU A 101 16.56 11.10 -34.35
C GLU A 101 17.36 11.87 -35.41
N ARG A 102 16.70 12.69 -36.24
CA ARG A 102 17.38 13.50 -37.27
C ARG A 102 18.40 14.47 -36.68
N ILE A 103 18.06 15.13 -35.58
CA ILE A 103 18.99 16.05 -34.89
C ILE A 103 20.17 15.24 -34.33
N GLN A 104 19.91 14.11 -33.69
CA GLN A 104 20.95 13.25 -33.13
C GLN A 104 21.95 12.80 -34.22
N SER A 105 21.47 12.27 -35.34
CA SER A 105 22.35 11.82 -36.43
C SER A 105 23.18 12.95 -37.04
N THR A 106 22.63 14.18 -37.07
CA THR A 106 23.38 15.36 -37.56
C THR A 106 24.51 15.73 -36.60
N GLN A 107 24.28 15.62 -35.29
CA GLN A 107 25.29 15.89 -34.28
C GLN A 107 26.41 14.86 -34.27
N GLU A 108 26.08 13.59 -34.47
CA GLU A 108 27.08 12.49 -34.57
C GLU A 108 27.98 12.63 -35.81
N SER A 109 27.53 13.35 -36.84
CA SER A 109 28.31 13.63 -38.05
C SER A 109 29.15 14.92 -38.01
N GLY A 110 28.98 15.76 -36.99
CA GLY A 110 29.64 17.07 -36.87
C GLY A 110 30.77 17.07 -35.84
N ASP A 111 31.90 17.71 -36.17
CA ASP A 111 33.13 17.84 -35.38
C ASP A 111 33.01 18.76 -34.12
N GLY A 112 31.78 18.93 -33.59
CA GLY A 112 31.48 19.89 -32.53
C GLY A 112 31.27 19.24 -31.16
N SER A 113 32.05 19.66 -30.15
CA SER A 113 32.06 19.10 -28.78
C SER A 113 30.79 19.33 -27.94
N ASP A 114 29.82 20.11 -28.42
CA ASP A 114 28.62 20.47 -27.66
C ASP A 114 27.43 19.58 -28.04
N SER A 115 27.26 18.47 -27.34
CA SER A 115 26.06 17.63 -27.49
C SER A 115 24.83 18.36 -26.92
N VAL A 116 24.00 18.89 -27.80
CA VAL A 116 22.72 19.52 -27.45
C VAL A 116 21.70 18.43 -27.11
N ASP A 117 20.94 18.61 -26.03
CA ASP A 117 19.81 17.74 -25.69
C ASP A 117 18.73 17.80 -26.81
N THR A 118 18.72 16.77 -27.66
CA THR A 118 17.80 16.63 -28.80
C THR A 118 16.34 16.76 -28.39
N PHE A 119 15.98 16.25 -27.20
CA PHE A 119 14.64 16.37 -26.67
C PHE A 119 14.28 17.81 -26.34
N ALA A 120 15.19 18.57 -25.72
CA ALA A 120 14.97 19.97 -25.39
C ALA A 120 14.84 20.84 -26.65
N SER A 121 15.60 20.53 -27.71
CA SER A 121 15.51 21.19 -29.01
C SER A 121 14.12 21.01 -29.64
N VAL A 122 13.60 19.78 -29.66
CA VAL A 122 12.32 19.44 -30.30
C VAL A 122 11.09 19.86 -29.50
N MET A 123 11.17 19.80 -28.17
CA MET A 123 10.03 20.02 -27.26
C MET A 123 10.04 21.41 -26.61
N GLY A 124 11.09 22.19 -26.88
CA GLY A 124 11.34 23.50 -26.31
C GLY A 124 11.62 23.49 -24.81
N PRO A 125 11.99 24.65 -24.26
CA PRO A 125 12.24 24.80 -22.84
C PRO A 125 11.00 24.45 -22.00
N LYS A 126 11.24 23.88 -20.81
CA LYS A 126 10.18 23.63 -19.83
C LYS A 126 10.00 24.85 -18.92
N HIS A 127 8.77 25.04 -18.43
CA HIS A 127 8.46 26.05 -17.42
C HIS A 127 9.42 25.97 -16.22
N PRO A 128 9.78 27.12 -15.63
CA PRO A 128 10.55 27.19 -14.40
C PRO A 128 9.97 26.29 -13.29
N GLY A 129 10.83 25.74 -12.44
CA GLY A 129 10.42 24.91 -11.31
C GLY A 129 9.99 23.48 -11.63
N ARG A 130 9.92 23.08 -12.91
CA ARG A 130 9.52 21.70 -13.29
C ARG A 130 10.53 21.03 -14.22
N ALA A 131 10.90 19.80 -13.87
CA ALA A 131 11.65 18.91 -14.75
C ALA A 131 10.67 18.10 -15.61
N ARG A 132 10.74 18.25 -16.94
CA ARG A 132 9.96 17.42 -17.88
C ARG A 132 10.54 15.99 -17.84
N LEU A 133 9.69 14.97 -17.99
CA LEU A 133 10.08 13.53 -18.02
C LEU A 133 10.51 12.87 -16.69
N TYR A 134 10.51 13.58 -15.57
CA TYR A 134 10.85 12.99 -14.25
C TYR A 134 9.65 12.79 -13.32
N GLY A 135 8.44 12.97 -13.83
CA GLY A 135 7.21 12.81 -13.04
C GLY A 135 6.69 14.12 -12.43
N ARG A 136 5.77 14.00 -11.48
CA ARG A 136 5.17 15.13 -10.76
C ARG A 136 6.09 15.56 -9.62
N GLY A 137 6.18 16.87 -9.35
CA GLY A 137 6.95 17.42 -8.22
C GLY A 137 8.46 17.53 -8.44
N VAL A 138 9.04 16.86 -9.44
CA VAL A 138 10.48 16.95 -9.69
C VAL A 138 10.85 18.27 -10.36
N SER A 139 11.83 18.96 -9.78
CA SER A 139 12.39 20.22 -10.28
C SER A 139 13.86 20.04 -10.69
N LYS A 140 14.37 20.95 -11.54
CA LYS A 140 15.78 20.92 -11.95
C LYS A 140 16.74 21.11 -10.77
N THR A 141 16.32 21.84 -9.73
CA THR A 141 17.13 22.07 -8.53
C THR A 141 17.32 20.80 -7.71
N VAL A 142 16.26 20.00 -7.54
CA VAL A 142 16.34 18.70 -6.86
C VAL A 142 17.30 17.75 -7.60
N LEU A 143 17.22 17.69 -8.93
CA LEU A 143 18.12 16.86 -9.74
C LEU A 143 19.58 17.33 -9.67
N LYS A 144 19.82 18.65 -9.67
CA LYS A 144 21.17 19.22 -9.52
C LYS A 144 21.75 18.96 -8.13
N LYS A 145 20.95 19.06 -7.07
CA LYS A 145 21.38 18.76 -5.69
C LYS A 145 21.78 17.29 -5.54
N LYS A 146 21.01 16.36 -6.12
CA LYS A 146 21.36 14.93 -6.14
C LYS A 146 22.68 14.65 -6.86
N LYS A 147 23.03 15.40 -7.91
CA LYS A 147 24.32 15.27 -8.61
C LYS A 147 25.52 15.83 -7.83
N LYS A 148 25.31 16.75 -6.88
CA LYS A 148 26.38 17.42 -6.14
C LYS A 148 26.74 16.77 -4.80
N GLY A 149 26.17 15.61 -4.45
CA GLY A 149 26.50 14.90 -3.19
C GLY A 149 26.07 15.62 -1.90
N ASP A 150 25.47 16.82 -2.00
CA ASP A 150 25.20 17.71 -0.87
C ASP A 150 23.84 17.43 -0.23
N PHE A 151 23.66 16.20 0.25
CA PHE A 151 22.45 15.76 0.95
C PHE A 151 22.72 15.13 2.33
N GLY A 152 23.96 15.25 2.83
CA GLY A 152 24.39 14.55 4.05
C GLY A 152 23.68 14.95 5.35
N SER A 153 22.84 16.00 5.38
CA SER A 153 22.27 16.51 6.64
C SER A 153 20.73 16.55 6.70
N PHE A 154 19.99 16.63 5.58
CA PHE A 154 18.52 16.75 5.62
C PHE A 154 17.79 15.43 5.32
N VAL A 155 18.41 14.49 4.57
CA VAL A 155 17.75 13.23 4.17
C VAL A 155 17.59 12.28 5.34
N ASN A 156 18.62 12.17 6.20
CA ASN A 156 18.62 11.20 7.31
C ASN A 156 17.47 11.47 8.30
N VAL A 157 17.22 12.73 8.67
CA VAL A 157 16.13 13.10 9.60
C VAL A 157 14.74 12.86 8.99
N THR A 158 14.60 12.94 7.65
CA THR A 158 13.33 12.68 6.96
C THR A 158 13.08 11.20 6.66
N ASP A 159 14.14 10.42 6.44
CA ASP A 159 14.05 8.97 6.22
C ASP A 159 13.72 8.24 7.52
N GLU A 160 14.41 8.55 8.63
CA GLU A 160 14.11 7.96 9.94
C GLU A 160 12.66 8.22 10.37
N ARG A 161 12.15 9.44 10.11
CA ARG A 161 10.76 9.81 10.41
C ARG A 161 9.73 9.14 9.47
N MET A 162 10.13 8.77 8.26
CA MET A 162 9.28 7.99 7.35
C MET A 162 9.29 6.51 7.69
N GLU A 163 10.44 5.96 8.09
CA GLU A 163 10.57 4.59 8.58
C GLU A 163 9.74 4.37 9.85
N GLN A 164 9.87 5.24 10.86
CA GLN A 164 9.06 5.16 12.08
C GLN A 164 7.55 5.18 11.79
N LYS A 165 7.10 5.97 10.80
CA LYS A 165 5.69 6.02 10.40
C LYS A 165 5.23 4.79 9.63
N MET A 166 6.14 4.14 8.90
CA MET A 166 5.84 2.90 8.18
C MET A 166 5.72 1.76 9.17
N GLU A 167 6.62 1.70 10.15
CA GLU A 167 6.62 0.73 11.23
C GLU A 167 5.38 0.90 12.14
N GLU A 168 5.05 2.12 12.55
CA GLU A 168 3.82 2.41 13.32
C GLU A 168 2.55 1.98 12.54
N MET A 169 2.53 2.19 11.22
CA MET A 169 1.42 1.78 10.37
C MET A 169 1.32 0.26 10.26
N GLU A 170 2.46 -0.42 10.18
CA GLU A 170 2.55 -1.87 10.10
C GLU A 170 2.11 -2.53 11.40
N GLU A 171 2.57 -2.04 12.56
CA GLU A 171 2.09 -2.48 13.87
C GLU A 171 0.58 -2.23 14.03
N ARG A 172 0.07 -1.05 13.61
CA ARG A 172 -1.37 -0.77 13.62
C ARG A 172 -2.17 -1.70 12.71
N MET A 173 -1.59 -2.15 11.61
CA MET A 173 -2.24 -3.09 10.71
C MET A 173 -2.25 -4.50 11.31
N GLN A 174 -1.14 -4.92 11.91
CA GLN A 174 -1.00 -6.22 12.57
C GLN A 174 -1.95 -6.34 13.77
N THR A 175 -2.02 -5.31 14.62
CA THR A 175 -2.96 -5.26 15.76
C THR A 175 -4.41 -5.35 15.32
N LYS A 176 -4.84 -4.58 14.31
CA LYS A 176 -6.20 -4.65 13.75
C LYS A 176 -6.51 -5.99 13.11
N LEU A 177 -5.52 -6.67 12.52
CA LEU A 177 -5.69 -8.01 11.97
C LEU A 177 -5.92 -9.02 13.09
N LEU A 178 -5.12 -8.93 14.16
CA LEU A 178 -5.22 -9.81 15.33
C LEU A 178 -6.56 -9.62 16.06
N GLU A 179 -6.98 -8.37 16.26
CA GLU A 179 -8.27 -8.03 16.87
C GLU A 179 -9.45 -8.60 16.07
N LYS A 180 -9.42 -8.51 14.73
CA LYS A 180 -10.43 -9.13 13.87
C LYS A 180 -10.45 -10.65 13.97
N LEU A 181 -9.28 -11.29 14.02
CA LEU A 181 -9.15 -12.74 14.19
C LEU A 181 -9.73 -13.20 15.53
N ASN A 182 -9.40 -12.48 16.60
CA ASN A 182 -9.93 -12.77 17.94
C ASN A 182 -11.46 -12.55 17.99
N GLY A 183 -11.98 -11.47 17.43
CA GLY A 183 -13.42 -11.23 17.35
C GLY A 183 -14.17 -12.27 16.50
N GLN A 184 -13.53 -12.81 15.46
CA GLN A 184 -14.09 -13.95 14.72
C GLN A 184 -14.10 -15.23 15.56
N LYS A 185 -13.03 -15.49 16.32
CA LYS A 185 -12.93 -16.65 17.21
C LYS A 185 -13.98 -16.62 18.32
N GLU A 186 -14.20 -15.47 18.95
CA GLU A 186 -15.22 -15.31 20.00
C GLU A 186 -16.63 -15.56 19.46
N LYS A 187 -16.98 -14.98 18.30
CA LYS A 187 -18.29 -15.24 17.67
C LYS A 187 -18.52 -16.71 17.37
N LEU A 188 -17.49 -17.40 16.86
CA LEU A 188 -17.58 -18.83 16.54
C LEU A 188 -17.75 -19.66 17.81
N LEU A 189 -17.07 -19.28 18.90
CA LEU A 189 -17.19 -19.95 20.19
C LEU A 189 -18.58 -19.75 20.81
N GLU A 190 -19.13 -18.54 20.72
CA GLU A 190 -20.47 -18.24 21.25
C GLU A 190 -21.58 -18.92 20.44
N GLU A 191 -21.44 -19.00 19.13
CA GLU A 191 -22.35 -19.75 18.27
C GLU A 191 -22.30 -21.26 18.57
N LEU A 192 -21.10 -21.81 18.83
CA LEU A 192 -20.94 -23.21 19.22
C LEU A 192 -21.62 -23.51 20.56
N ASN A 193 -21.46 -22.61 21.55
CA ASN A 193 -22.10 -22.76 22.86
C ASN A 193 -23.63 -22.68 22.75
N ALA A 194 -24.16 -21.71 22.01
CA ALA A 194 -25.61 -21.60 21.79
C ALA A 194 -26.20 -22.84 21.09
N GLN A 195 -25.49 -23.42 20.13
CA GLN A 195 -25.89 -24.69 19.50
C GLN A 195 -25.86 -25.86 20.49
N LYS A 196 -24.86 -25.92 21.36
CA LYS A 196 -24.76 -26.94 22.41
C LYS A 196 -25.97 -26.86 23.35
N ASP A 197 -26.31 -25.68 23.83
CA ASP A 197 -27.45 -25.48 24.74
C ASP A 197 -28.78 -25.85 24.07
N ALA A 198 -28.95 -25.48 22.80
CA ALA A 198 -30.14 -25.86 22.03
C ALA A 198 -30.26 -27.39 21.87
N MET A 199 -29.13 -28.07 21.64
CA MET A 199 -29.09 -29.52 21.55
C MET A 199 -29.41 -30.19 22.89
N GLU A 200 -28.86 -29.68 23.99
CA GLU A 200 -29.15 -30.17 25.34
C GLU A 200 -30.64 -30.02 25.70
N GLN A 201 -31.25 -28.88 25.33
CA GLN A 201 -32.69 -28.65 25.53
C GLN A 201 -33.55 -29.61 24.70
N ASP A 202 -33.19 -29.86 23.43
CA ASP A 202 -33.93 -30.78 22.57
C ASP A 202 -33.85 -32.23 23.07
N ILE A 203 -32.64 -32.68 23.48
CA ILE A 203 -32.45 -34.00 24.08
C ILE A 203 -33.31 -34.13 25.34
N THR A 204 -33.26 -33.15 26.24
CA THR A 204 -34.03 -33.14 27.49
C THR A 204 -35.53 -33.21 27.20
N MET A 205 -36.03 -32.40 26.27
CA MET A 205 -37.44 -32.39 25.89
C MET A 205 -37.88 -33.71 25.25
N ASN A 206 -37.03 -34.35 24.45
CA ASN A 206 -37.32 -35.64 23.85
C ASN A 206 -37.34 -36.78 24.87
N VAL A 207 -36.44 -36.77 25.86
CA VAL A 207 -36.43 -37.72 26.98
C VAL A 207 -37.69 -37.57 27.83
N VAL A 208 -38.07 -36.34 28.19
CA VAL A 208 -39.29 -36.05 28.96
C VAL A 208 -40.54 -36.54 28.21
N LYS A 209 -40.66 -36.22 26.91
CA LYS A 209 -41.77 -36.69 26.07
C LYS A 209 -41.86 -38.22 25.98
N ARG A 210 -40.73 -38.93 26.03
CA ARG A 210 -40.71 -40.41 26.05
C ARG A 210 -41.13 -40.96 27.41
N LEU A 211 -40.65 -40.38 28.51
CA LEU A 211 -41.00 -40.78 29.87
C LEU A 211 -42.50 -40.57 30.17
N GLN A 212 -43.07 -39.44 29.74
CA GLN A 212 -44.49 -39.15 29.88
C GLN A 212 -45.40 -40.16 29.14
N ARG A 213 -44.95 -40.69 27.99
CA ARG A 213 -45.70 -41.73 27.26
C ARG A 213 -45.66 -43.09 27.95
N LEU A 214 -44.59 -43.38 28.69
CA LEU A 214 -44.41 -44.66 29.39
C LEU A 214 -45.09 -44.69 30.76
N ASN A 215 -45.32 -43.54 31.39
CA ASN A 215 -46.03 -43.42 32.67
C ASN A 215 -46.96 -42.18 32.70
N PRO A 216 -48.22 -42.30 32.25
CA PRO A 216 -49.15 -41.17 32.13
C PRO A 216 -49.55 -40.51 33.46
N ASP A 217 -49.53 -41.27 34.56
CA ASP A 217 -49.98 -40.80 35.89
C ASP A 217 -48.86 -40.12 36.71
N SER A 218 -47.67 -39.95 36.13
CA SER A 218 -46.52 -39.35 36.82
C SER A 218 -46.58 -37.82 36.79
N ARG A 219 -46.96 -37.21 37.92
CA ARG A 219 -46.81 -35.76 38.15
C ARG A 219 -45.33 -35.41 38.31
N HIS A 220 -44.75 -34.80 37.28
CA HIS A 220 -43.37 -34.28 37.34
C HIS A 220 -43.39 -32.84 37.87
N ASP A 221 -42.57 -32.57 38.89
CA ASP A 221 -42.39 -31.24 39.48
C ASP A 221 -41.66 -30.32 38.48
N PRO A 222 -42.22 -29.15 38.12
CA PRO A 222 -41.58 -28.21 37.19
C PRO A 222 -40.20 -27.72 37.66
N ASP A 223 -39.89 -27.78 38.97
CA ASP A 223 -38.59 -27.35 39.50
C ASP A 223 -37.44 -28.32 39.17
N MET A 224 -37.73 -29.57 38.77
CA MET A 224 -36.74 -30.54 38.30
C MET A 224 -36.14 -30.18 36.92
N LEU A 225 -36.75 -29.25 36.18
CA LEU A 225 -36.26 -28.78 34.87
C LEU A 225 -35.24 -27.65 34.97
N ILE A 226 -35.00 -27.10 36.17
CA ILE A 226 -34.11 -25.95 36.43
C ILE A 226 -32.69 -26.43 36.85
N PHE A 227 -32.30 -27.66 36.52
CA PHE A 227 -30.96 -28.17 36.90
C PHE A 227 -29.82 -27.64 36.01
N SER A 228 -30.11 -27.21 34.78
CA SER A 228 -29.07 -26.72 33.85
C SER A 228 -28.67 -25.26 34.04
N ALA A 229 -29.45 -24.46 34.80
CA ALA A 229 -29.18 -23.02 34.94
C ALA A 229 -28.22 -22.67 36.10
N ARG A 230 -28.06 -23.54 37.12
CA ARG A 230 -27.29 -23.21 38.35
C ARG A 230 -25.87 -23.77 38.41
N ALA A 231 -25.51 -24.76 37.58
CA ALA A 231 -24.19 -25.41 37.68
C ALA A 231 -23.01 -24.56 37.13
N HIS A 232 -23.28 -23.44 36.45
CA HIS A 232 -22.24 -22.60 35.86
C HIS A 232 -21.62 -21.58 36.82
N ASP A 233 -22.36 -21.12 37.84
CA ASP A 233 -21.84 -20.11 38.78
C ASP A 233 -20.92 -20.71 39.87
N GLU A 234 -21.13 -21.99 40.23
CA GLU A 234 -20.34 -22.64 41.29
C GLU A 234 -18.97 -23.15 40.78
N ALA A 235 -18.86 -23.46 39.49
CA ALA A 235 -17.60 -23.85 38.86
C ALA A 235 -16.64 -22.67 38.63
N ALA A 236 -17.17 -21.44 38.49
CA ALA A 236 -16.36 -20.23 38.32
C ALA A 236 -15.66 -19.80 39.62
N SER A 237 -16.25 -20.08 40.80
CA SER A 237 -15.67 -19.73 42.10
C SER A 237 -14.53 -20.68 42.53
N ALA A 238 -14.53 -21.93 42.05
CA ALA A 238 -13.51 -22.92 42.45
C ALA A 238 -12.19 -22.83 41.67
N GLN A 239 -12.14 -22.05 40.57
CA GLN A 239 -10.92 -21.90 39.74
C GLN A 239 -10.05 -20.69 40.11
N GLN A 240 -10.47 -19.83 41.05
CA GLN A 240 -9.65 -18.69 41.48
C GLN A 240 -8.61 -19.02 42.56
N ASP A 241 -8.75 -20.13 43.30
CA ASP A 241 -7.86 -20.48 44.43
C ASP A 241 -6.69 -21.42 44.09
N ALA A 242 -6.47 -21.74 42.81
CA ALA A 242 -5.46 -22.73 42.40
C ALA A 242 -4.47 -22.21 41.36
N ILE A 243 -3.89 -21.02 41.56
CA ILE A 243 -2.66 -20.62 40.86
C ILE A 243 -1.68 -20.03 41.87
N GLN A 244 -1.03 -20.90 42.64
CA GLN A 244 0.21 -20.58 43.34
C GLN A 244 1.36 -20.56 42.32
N PRO A 245 2.21 -19.51 42.26
CA PRO A 245 3.36 -19.48 41.37
C PRO A 245 4.45 -20.43 41.89
N ILE A 246 4.64 -21.55 41.20
CA ILE A 246 5.75 -22.47 41.48
C ILE A 246 7.06 -21.78 41.05
N ASN A 247 7.76 -21.24 42.05
CA ASN A 247 9.14 -20.79 41.93
C ASN A 247 10.11 -21.97 42.14
N ARG A 248 11.06 -22.09 41.20
CA ARG A 248 12.43 -22.68 41.29
C ARG A 248 12.58 -24.22 41.41
N PRO A 249 13.78 -24.79 41.16
CA PRO A 249 15.00 -24.26 40.51
C PRO A 249 15.60 -25.18 39.42
N SER A 250 16.47 -24.66 38.56
CA SER A 250 17.54 -25.48 37.97
C SER A 250 18.86 -24.70 38.09
N ALA A 251 19.66 -25.13 39.05
CA ALA A 251 21.06 -24.77 39.24
C ALA A 251 21.89 -25.46 38.14
N GLY A 252 22.76 -24.74 37.43
CA GLY A 252 24.19 -24.58 37.77
C GLY A 252 25.00 -25.53 36.87
N SER A 253 26.16 -25.23 36.31
CA SER A 253 27.26 -24.27 36.50
C SER A 253 28.02 -24.21 35.14
N GLY A 254 28.96 -23.30 34.84
CA GLY A 254 29.78 -22.42 35.66
C GLY A 254 30.47 -21.39 34.76
N VAL A 255 30.47 -20.13 35.19
CA VAL A 255 31.61 -19.38 35.76
C VAL A 255 32.58 -18.87 34.69
N ASP A 256 32.29 -17.65 34.25
CA ASP A 256 33.27 -16.66 33.84
C ASP A 256 34.03 -16.21 35.10
N GLU A 257 35.37 -16.26 35.07
CA GLU A 257 36.22 -15.50 35.98
C GLU A 257 36.59 -14.18 35.29
N GLU A 258 36.22 -13.09 35.96
CA GLU A 258 36.71 -11.74 35.71
C GLU A 258 38.24 -11.70 35.85
N MET A 259 38.91 -10.79 35.15
CA MET A 259 39.58 -9.66 35.80
C MET A 259 40.34 -8.79 34.78
N GLU A 260 40.17 -7.48 34.98
CA GLU A 260 41.18 -6.41 34.89
C GLU A 260 41.84 -6.13 33.52
N ASP A 261 41.60 -4.94 32.97
CA ASP A 261 42.39 -3.71 33.20
C ASP A 261 43.66 -3.68 32.33
N GLY A 262 44.00 -2.49 31.84
CA GLY A 262 45.28 -2.23 31.20
C GLY A 262 45.18 -1.87 29.73
N GLY A 263 45.17 -0.56 29.47
CA GLY A 263 45.45 -0.01 28.15
C GLY A 263 46.91 -0.16 27.73
N SER A 264 47.14 -0.03 26.42
CA SER A 264 48.28 0.54 25.70
C SER A 264 48.02 0.19 24.23
N ASP A 265 47.78 1.18 23.37
CA ASP A 265 48.81 1.73 22.47
C ASP A 265 49.77 0.65 21.97
N GLU A 266 49.76 0.38 20.66
CA GLU A 266 50.92 0.56 19.78
C GLU A 266 50.50 0.40 18.32
N ASP A 267 51.03 1.34 17.53
CA ASP A 267 51.05 1.41 16.08
C ASP A 267 51.43 0.09 15.42
N LEU A 268 50.88 -0.22 14.24
CA LEU A 268 51.64 -0.84 13.16
C LEU A 268 51.03 -0.48 11.79
N ASP A 269 51.59 0.60 11.24
CA ASP A 269 51.80 0.76 9.80
C ASP A 269 52.73 -0.36 9.27
N LEU A 270 52.68 -0.58 7.95
CA LEU A 270 53.56 -1.39 7.06
C LEU A 270 52.77 -2.32 6.13
N THR A 271 52.35 -1.77 5.00
CA THR A 271 52.80 -2.05 3.61
C THR A 271 51.67 -1.99 2.57
#